data_AF-A0A0Q4UXT3-F1
#
_entry.id   AF-A0A0Q4UXT3-F1
#
_cell.length_a   1.000
_cell.length_b   1.000
_cell.length_c   1.000
_cell.angle_alpha   90.00
_cell.angle_beta   90.00
_cell.angle_gamma   90.00
#
_symmetry.space_group_name_H-M   'P 1'
#
loop_
_entity.id
_entity.type
_entity.pdbx_description
1 polymer ?
#
loop_
_entity_poly.entity_id
_entity_poly.type
_entity_poly.pdbx_seq_one_letter_code
_entity_poly.pdbx_strand_id
1 'polypeptide(L)'
;MDGWLIDPGAARAVLTQARTDADEGMRATMQAAAQSIEQAHGVTGPRTRAALLSLGSELFEAEIAATRARLRTNISAVSHAVDAYVEGDEHMVVTWSTTPR
;
A
#
# COMPACT_ATOMS: atom_id res chain seq x y z
N MET A 1 3.78 -18.68 26.58
CA MET A 1 3.16 -17.76 25.61
C MET A 1 4.16 -16.64 25.41
N ASP A 2 5.11 -16.86 24.50
CA ASP A 2 6.22 -15.93 24.29
C ASP A 2 5.81 -14.90 23.24
N GLY A 3 5.51 -13.68 23.71
CA GLY A 3 5.01 -12.57 22.90
C GLY A 3 5.99 -11.98 21.89
N TRP A 4 7.01 -12.73 21.50
CA TRP A 4 8.07 -12.31 20.57
C TRP A 4 8.13 -13.14 19.29
N LEU A 5 7.40 -14.25 19.19
CA LEU A 5 7.43 -15.12 18.01
C LEU A 5 6.52 -14.58 16.92
N ILE A 6 7.10 -13.97 15.88
CA ILE A 6 6.37 -13.58 14.67
C ILE A 6 6.33 -14.81 13.76
N ASP A 7 5.17 -15.14 13.18
CA ASP A 7 5.10 -16.07 12.04
C ASP A 7 5.48 -15.30 10.76
N PRO A 8 6.67 -15.52 10.18
CA PRO A 8 7.13 -14.74 9.03
C PRO A 8 6.33 -15.05 7.77
N GLY A 9 5.82 -16.29 7.65
CA GLY A 9 4.97 -16.70 6.52
C GLY A 9 3.64 -15.97 6.55
N ALA A 10 2.97 -15.96 7.70
CA ALA A 10 1.73 -15.21 7.90
C ALA A 10 1.95 -13.70 7.72
N ALA A 11 3.04 -13.15 8.26
CA ALA A 11 3.37 -11.73 8.10
C ALA A 11 3.58 -11.33 6.63
N ARG A 12 4.34 -12.12 5.86
CA ARG A 12 4.55 -11.90 4.42
C ARG A 12 3.27 -12.03 3.61
N ALA A 13 2.40 -12.98 3.97
CA ALA A 13 1.09 -13.13 3.34
C ALA A 13 0.21 -11.89 3.55
N VAL A 14 0.13 -11.39 4.78
CA VAL A 14 -0.62 -10.17 5.11
C VAL A 14 -0.05 -8.95 4.35
N LEU A 15 1.27 -8.81 4.25
CA LEU A 15 1.89 -7.72 3.49
C LEU A 15 1.61 -7.80 1.99
N THR A 16 1.59 -9.01 1.44
CA THR A 16 1.23 -9.25 0.03
C THR A 16 -0.23 -8.87 -0.20
N GLN A 17 -1.13 -9.28 0.69
CA GLN A 17 -2.55 -8.91 0.61
C GLN A 17 -2.74 -7.40 0.73
N ALA A 18 -2.10 -6.75 1.69
CA ALA A 18 -2.18 -5.30 1.87
C ALA A 18 -1.73 -4.52 0.62
N ARG A 19 -0.72 -5.05 -0.10
CA ARG A 19 -0.27 -4.46 -1.37
C ARG A 19 -1.31 -4.59 -2.47
N THR A 20 -1.95 -5.76 -2.58
CA THR A 20 -3.06 -6.00 -3.52
C THR A 20 -4.25 -5.09 -3.19
N ASP A 21 -4.68 -5.05 -1.93
CA ASP A 21 -5.81 -4.23 -1.47
C ASP A 21 -5.58 -2.74 -1.74
N ALA A 22 -4.36 -2.26 -1.48
CA ALA A 22 -3.98 -0.88 -1.78
C ALA A 22 -4.09 -0.57 -3.29
N ASP A 23 -3.53 -1.44 -4.14
CA ASP A 23 -3.54 -1.25 -5.59
C ASP A 23 -4.98 -1.34 -6.16
N GLU A 24 -5.80 -2.26 -5.67
CA GLU A 24 -7.20 -2.41 -6.08
C GLU A 24 -8.09 -1.26 -5.58
N GLY A 25 -7.95 -0.87 -4.32
CA GLY A 25 -8.69 0.24 -3.71
C GLY A 25 -8.43 1.54 -4.45
N MET A 26 -7.16 1.85 -4.75
CA MET A 26 -6.81 3.06 -5.50
C MET A 26 -7.35 3.04 -6.93
N ARG A 27 -7.33 1.89 -7.60
CA ARG A 27 -7.95 1.74 -8.93
C ARG A 27 -9.46 1.99 -8.87
N ALA A 28 -10.14 1.46 -7.86
CA ALA A 28 -11.57 1.67 -7.67
C ALA A 28 -11.89 3.16 -7.41
N THR A 29 -11.08 3.84 -6.59
CA THR A 29 -11.22 5.28 -6.34
C THR A 29 -11.03 6.11 -7.60
N MET A 30 -10.03 5.80 -8.44
CA MET A 30 -9.84 6.46 -9.74
C MET A 30 -11.06 6.28 -10.65
N GLN A 31 -11.58 5.05 -10.73
CA GLN A 31 -12.76 4.75 -11.55
C GLN A 31 -14.01 5.50 -11.06
N ALA A 32 -14.24 5.54 -9.74
CA ALA A 32 -15.35 6.26 -9.16
C ALA A 32 -15.27 7.77 -9.46
N ALA A 33 -14.09 8.37 -9.32
CA ALA A 33 -13.89 9.79 -9.61
C ALA A 33 -14.11 10.11 -11.10
N ALA A 34 -13.56 9.30 -12.00
CA ALA A 34 -13.79 9.45 -13.44
C ALA A 34 -15.30 9.36 -13.78
N GLN A 35 -16.03 8.42 -13.17
CA GLN A 35 -17.48 8.32 -13.34
C GLN A 35 -18.22 9.55 -12.78
N SER A 36 -17.83 10.06 -11.61
CA SER A 36 -18.43 11.27 -11.04
C SER A 36 -18.20 12.50 -11.93
N ILE A 37 -17.01 12.63 -12.52
CA ILE A 37 -16.69 13.69 -13.47
C ILE A 37 -17.57 13.57 -14.73
N GLU A 38 -17.71 12.37 -15.30
CA GLU A 38 -18.59 12.14 -16.46
C GLU A 38 -20.08 12.39 -16.14
N GLN A 39 -20.56 12.00 -14.97
CA GLN A 39 -21.93 12.31 -14.56
C GLN A 39 -22.14 13.82 -14.40
N ALA A 40 -21.16 14.52 -13.82
CA ALA A 40 -21.20 15.98 -13.72
C ALA A 40 -21.16 16.64 -15.11
N HIS A 41 -20.47 16.05 -16.09
CA HIS A 41 -20.51 16.52 -17.48
C HIS A 41 -21.91 16.44 -18.10
N GLY A 42 -22.66 15.38 -17.81
CA GLY A 42 -24.01 15.17 -18.35
C GLY A 42 -25.05 16.20 -17.89
N VAL A 43 -24.76 16.96 -16.83
CA VAL A 43 -25.71 17.90 -16.20
C VAL A 43 -25.21 19.34 -16.16
N THR A 44 -24.05 19.66 -16.74
CA THR A 44 -23.42 21.00 -16.66
C THR A 44 -23.21 21.66 -18.03
N GLY A 45 -23.19 23.00 -18.03
CA GLY A 45 -22.85 23.79 -19.22
C GLY A 45 -21.36 23.73 -19.59
N PRO A 46 -20.96 24.14 -20.81
CA PRO A 46 -19.61 23.94 -21.35
C PRO A 46 -18.48 24.53 -20.51
N ARG A 47 -18.73 25.67 -19.83
CA ARG A 47 -17.73 26.37 -19.02
C ARG A 47 -17.47 25.67 -17.69
N THR A 48 -18.52 25.20 -17.04
CA THR A 48 -18.45 24.39 -15.82
C THR A 48 -17.78 23.04 -16.10
N ARG A 49 -18.06 22.45 -17.27
CA ARG A 49 -17.41 21.23 -17.75
C ARG A 49 -15.88 21.38 -17.82
N ALA A 50 -15.39 22.46 -18.45
CA ALA A 50 -13.96 22.70 -18.57
C ALA A 50 -13.27 22.88 -17.21
N ALA A 51 -13.93 23.53 -16.25
CA ALA A 51 -13.41 23.70 -14.90
C ALA A 51 -13.37 22.37 -14.11
N LEU A 52 -14.38 21.52 -14.27
CA LEU A 52 -14.40 20.18 -13.65
C LEU A 52 -13.31 19.26 -14.22
N LEU A 53 -13.06 19.31 -15.52
CA LEU A 53 -11.95 18.59 -16.15
C LEU A 53 -10.59 19.03 -15.61
N SER A 54 -10.35 20.34 -15.51
CA SER A 54 -9.05 20.85 -15.03
C SER A 54 -8.81 20.56 -13.54
N LEU A 55 -9.88 20.49 -12.73
CA LEU A 55 -9.79 20.10 -11.32
C LEU A 55 -9.65 18.58 -11.14
N GLY A 56 -10.30 17.81 -12.02
CA GLY A 56 -10.57 16.40 -11.81
C GLY A 56 -9.46 15.45 -12.27
N SER A 57 -8.77 15.72 -13.39
CA SER A 57 -7.77 14.77 -13.89
C SER A 57 -6.41 14.95 -13.22
N GLU A 58 -5.84 16.15 -13.24
CA GLU A 58 -4.42 16.32 -12.87
C GLU A 58 -4.17 16.26 -11.36
N LEU A 59 -4.96 16.98 -10.57
CA LEU A 59 -4.78 17.02 -9.11
C LEU A 59 -5.14 15.68 -8.46
N PHE A 60 -6.24 15.07 -8.90
CA PHE A 60 -6.72 13.82 -8.31
C PHE A 60 -5.81 12.64 -8.64
N GLU A 61 -5.35 12.54 -9.90
CA GLU A 61 -4.40 11.49 -10.30
C GLU A 61 -3.06 11.64 -9.56
N ALA A 62 -2.57 12.87 -9.39
CA ALA A 62 -1.34 13.14 -8.66
C ALA A 62 -1.44 12.73 -7.18
N GLU A 63 -2.54 13.06 -6.50
CA GLU A 63 -2.77 12.70 -5.10
C GLU A 63 -2.93 11.18 -4.91
N ILE A 64 -3.62 10.50 -5.83
CA ILE A 64 -3.72 9.03 -5.81
C ILE A 64 -2.34 8.39 -6.04
N ALA A 65 -1.56 8.90 -7.00
CA ALA A 65 -0.21 8.41 -7.25
C ALA A 65 0.70 8.61 -6.03
N ALA A 66 0.63 9.77 -5.37
CA ALA A 66 1.37 10.07 -4.15
C ALA A 66 0.97 9.15 -2.99
N THR A 67 -0.33 8.92 -2.81
CA THR A 67 -0.87 7.98 -1.81
C THR A 67 -0.39 6.56 -2.09
N ARG A 68 -0.38 6.14 -3.36
CA ARG A 68 0.14 4.84 -3.80
C ARG A 68 1.60 4.65 -3.45
N ALA A 69 2.41 5.66 -3.71
CA ALA A 69 3.82 5.63 -3.39
C ALA A 69 4.03 5.50 -1.87
N ARG A 70 3.34 6.29 -1.06
CA ARG A 70 3.43 6.23 0.42
C ARG A 70 3.03 4.87 0.97
N LEU A 71 1.94 4.29 0.50
CA LEU A 71 1.49 2.97 0.94
C LEU A 71 2.52 1.89 0.60
N ARG A 72 3.09 1.93 -0.62
CA ARG A 72 4.15 0.99 -1.03
C ARG A 72 5.40 1.13 -0.18
N THR A 73 5.85 2.36 0.10
CA THR A 73 6.99 2.61 0.97
C THR A 73 6.76 2.04 2.37
N ASN A 74 5.57 2.24 2.96
CA ASN A 74 5.25 1.71 4.28
C ASN A 74 5.22 0.17 4.28
N ILE A 75 4.60 -0.47 3.28
CA ILE A 75 4.58 -1.93 3.15
C ILE A 75 6.00 -2.48 3.01
N SER A 76 6.85 -1.84 2.19
CA SER A 76 8.26 -2.23 2.05
C SER A 76 9.04 -2.08 3.36
N ALA A 77 8.83 -1.00 4.11
CA ALA A 77 9.49 -0.81 5.40
C ALA A 77 9.11 -1.91 6.40
N VAL A 78 7.83 -2.31 6.44
CA VAL A 78 7.39 -3.42 7.30
C VAL A 78 7.95 -4.75 6.81
N SER A 79 8.02 -4.98 5.49
CA SER A 79 8.68 -6.19 4.94
C SER A 79 10.14 -6.28 5.36
N HIS A 80 10.89 -5.19 5.28
CA HIS A 80 12.29 -5.16 5.74
C HIS A 80 12.42 -5.44 7.24
N ALA A 81 11.47 -4.95 8.06
CA ALA A 81 11.46 -5.24 9.49
C ALA A 81 11.21 -6.73 9.78
N VAL A 82 10.33 -7.38 9.00
CA VAL A 82 10.10 -8.84 9.09
C VAL A 82 11.35 -9.60 8.67
N ASP A 83 12.02 -9.19 7.59
CA ASP A 83 13.24 -9.85 7.12
C ASP A 83 14.38 -9.71 8.13
N ALA A 84 14.57 -8.53 8.72
CA ALA A 84 15.56 -8.30 9.77
C ALA A 84 15.27 -9.11 11.05
N TYR A 85 14.00 -9.31 11.39
CA TYR A 85 13.61 -10.18 12.50
C TYR A 85 14.00 -11.64 12.22
N VAL A 86 13.71 -12.16 11.01
CA VAL A 86 14.06 -13.53 10.62
C VAL A 86 15.57 -13.74 10.64
N GLU A 87 16.34 -12.81 10.06
CA GLU A 87 17.80 -12.88 10.05
C GLU A 87 18.36 -12.84 11.48
N GLY A 88 17.82 -11.98 12.34
CA GLY A 88 18.20 -11.92 13.75
C GLY A 88 17.91 -13.22 14.52
N ASP A 89 16.75 -13.83 14.27
CA ASP A 89 16.36 -15.12 14.88
C ASP A 89 17.28 -16.25 14.41
N GLU A 90 17.59 -16.31 13.10
CA GLU A 90 18.53 -17.28 12.53
C GLU A 90 19.93 -17.15 13.15
N HIS A 91 20.46 -15.93 13.29
CA HIS A 91 21.76 -15.69 13.94
C HIS A 91 21.78 -16.11 15.41
N MET A 92 20.71 -15.86 16.16
CA MET A 92 20.57 -16.29 17.54
C MET A 92 20.59 -17.82 17.64
N VAL A 93 19.78 -18.51 16.82
CA VAL A 93 19.72 -19.99 16.78
C VAL A 93 21.09 -20.61 16.47
N VAL A 94 21.84 -20.03 15.52
CA VAL A 94 23.20 -20.49 15.16
C VAL A 94 24.19 -20.28 16.31
N THR A 95 24.11 -19.16 17.02
CA THR A 95 25.04 -18.82 18.12
C THR A 95 24.80 -19.72 19.35
N TRP A 96 23.55 -20.03 19.68
CA TRP A 96 23.20 -20.92 20.78
C TRP A 96 23.54 -22.39 20.50
N SER A 97 23.50 -22.84 19.24
CA SER A 97 23.83 -24.22 18.85
C SER A 97 25.33 -24.50 18.71
N THR A 98 26.16 -23.46 18.62
CA THR A 98 27.62 -23.58 18.47
C THR A 98 28.42 -23.29 19.74
N THR A 99 27.76 -22.85 20.83
CA THR A 99 28.40 -22.64 22.14
C THR A 99 28.46 -23.98 22.90
N PRO A 100 29.64 -24.60 23.12
CA PRO A 100 29.73 -25.81 23.93
C PRO A 100 29.46 -25.47 25.40
N ARG A 101 28.73 -26.35 26.10
CA ARG A 101 28.60 -26.30 27.57
C ARG A 101 29.90 -26.66 28.26
#